data_AF-A0A941IJX5-F1
#
_entry.id   AF-A0A941IJX5-F1
#
_cell.length_a   1.000
_cell.length_b   1.000
_cell.length_c   1.000
_cell.angle_alpha   90.00
_cell.angle_beta   90.00
_cell.angle_gamma   90.00
#
_symmetry.space_group_name_H-M   'P 1'
#
loop_
_entity.id
_entity.type
_entity.pdbx_description
1 polymer ?
#
loop_
_entity_poly.entity_id
_entity_poly.type
_entity_poly.pdbx_seq_one_letter_code
_entity_poly.pdbx_strand_id
1 'polypeptide(L)'
;MADTLSSGAMSQMSGGDVSFPPIENGLDYLCSVVDHLVKTGEESPGARDLKYAVLHLQAAVEVLLKARLQAEHWTLVFKVPGTAARAKFESGEFESCSTEETLARLRDIVGLDFAAKDVTALNKLRKDRNALQHYGLTASGPATEARAGRVLDFLVGFLDEQLLSTLDAAVVDRLERDYTGHIRRGLGEIRAFVRNRMNRLRPELDPWSPRVVQCHQCNQFALLVDGQANRCHFCGIDWGEQAATGLAEVLGSFGSPARCPGCGENELVRGVVTAYSGEELALCFACSEEFGSLTECADCEHPFAPQDGENLCSTCFDDEHYNQMQHFYTVTNPEIG
;
A
#
# COMPACT_ATOMS: atom_id res chain seq x y z
N MET A 1 59.81 5.38 -22.05
CA MET A 1 59.08 4.76 -20.93
C MET A 1 58.38 5.94 -20.26
N ALA A 2 57.17 6.26 -20.72
CA ALA A 2 55.91 5.67 -20.25
C ALA A 2 55.61 6.22 -18.85
N ASP A 3 54.81 7.28 -18.71
CA ASP A 3 53.35 7.39 -18.99
C ASP A 3 52.52 6.48 -18.09
N THR A 4 51.96 7.06 -17.02
CA THR A 4 50.59 6.80 -16.53
C THR A 4 50.22 7.86 -15.48
N LEU A 5 49.69 9.01 -15.92
CA LEU A 5 48.78 9.80 -15.08
C LEU A 5 47.36 9.36 -15.44
N SER A 6 46.67 8.76 -14.46
CA SER A 6 45.34 8.18 -14.68
C SER A 6 44.33 9.26 -15.06
N SER A 7 43.69 9.10 -16.22
CA SER A 7 42.58 9.94 -16.66
C SER A 7 41.34 9.62 -15.82
N GLY A 8 41.14 10.37 -14.74
CA GLY A 8 39.88 10.35 -13.99
C GLY A 8 38.72 10.71 -14.92
N ALA A 9 37.88 9.73 -15.24
CA ALA A 9 36.78 9.90 -16.18
C ALA A 9 35.72 10.84 -15.58
N MET A 10 35.75 12.11 -15.98
CA MET A 10 34.61 13.01 -15.77
C MET A 10 33.42 12.44 -16.54
N SER A 11 32.43 11.92 -15.80
CA SER A 11 31.23 11.35 -16.39
C SER A 11 30.55 12.39 -17.29
N GLN A 12 30.32 12.04 -18.55
CA GLN A 12 29.72 12.95 -19.51
C GLN A 12 28.23 13.10 -19.19
N MET A 13 27.84 14.27 -18.69
CA MET A 13 26.44 14.68 -18.70
C MET A 13 26.00 14.81 -20.16
N SER A 14 25.23 13.85 -20.65
CA SER A 14 24.69 13.85 -22.01
C SER A 14 23.70 15.00 -22.17
N GLY A 15 24.06 15.99 -22.99
CA GLY A 15 23.18 17.11 -23.36
C GLY A 15 22.08 16.72 -24.34
N GLY A 16 21.25 15.75 -23.97
CA GLY A 16 19.99 15.44 -24.65
C GLY A 16 18.82 16.21 -24.03
N ASP A 17 17.71 16.29 -24.75
CA ASP A 17 16.48 16.90 -24.24
C ASP A 17 15.93 16.10 -23.05
N VAL A 18 15.52 16.81 -22.00
CA VAL A 18 14.88 16.25 -20.81
C VAL A 18 13.37 16.42 -20.89
N SER A 19 12.62 15.37 -20.51
CA SER A 19 11.17 15.37 -20.50
C SER A 19 10.65 15.24 -19.06
N PHE A 20 9.65 16.06 -18.73
CA PHE A 20 9.05 16.14 -17.40
C PHE A 20 7.51 16.08 -17.52
N PRO A 21 6.91 14.93 -17.87
CA PRO A 21 5.47 14.83 -18.05
C PRO A 21 4.71 14.96 -16.71
N PRO A 22 3.44 15.41 -16.69
CA PRO A 22 2.76 15.74 -15.44
C PRO A 22 2.63 14.58 -14.44
N ILE A 23 2.41 13.34 -14.89
CA ILE A 23 2.13 12.22 -13.97
C ILE A 23 3.43 11.79 -13.27
N GLU A 24 4.49 11.61 -14.06
CA GLU A 24 5.86 11.40 -13.60
C GLU A 24 6.28 12.49 -12.59
N ASN A 25 6.07 13.78 -12.88
CA ASN A 25 6.37 14.88 -11.94
C ASN A 25 5.54 14.81 -10.65
N GLY A 26 4.26 14.42 -10.76
CA GLY A 26 3.36 14.27 -9.61
C GLY A 26 3.80 13.14 -8.67
N LEU A 27 4.43 12.10 -9.21
CA LEU A 27 5.00 10.97 -8.47
C LEU A 27 6.41 11.27 -7.94
N ASP A 28 7.27 12.00 -8.66
CA ASP A 28 8.54 12.52 -8.11
C ASP A 28 8.30 13.39 -6.87
N TYR A 29 7.31 14.29 -6.91
CA TYR A 29 6.88 15.04 -5.73
C TYR A 29 6.42 14.13 -4.57
N LEU A 30 5.77 13.00 -4.84
CA LEU A 30 5.41 12.02 -3.81
C LEU A 30 6.60 11.23 -3.27
N CYS A 31 7.58 10.86 -4.12
CA CYS A 31 8.83 10.25 -3.68
C CYS A 31 9.55 11.17 -2.69
N SER A 32 9.68 12.45 -3.02
CA SER A 32 10.28 13.45 -2.12
C SER A 32 9.45 13.69 -0.83
N VAL A 33 8.12 13.57 -0.87
CA VAL A 33 7.29 13.59 0.36
C VAL A 33 7.59 12.39 1.24
N VAL A 34 7.75 11.20 0.64
CA VAL A 34 8.13 9.98 1.36
C VAL A 34 9.52 10.15 1.99
N ASP A 35 10.54 10.56 1.24
CA ASP A 35 11.91 10.77 1.74
C ASP A 35 11.97 11.73 2.94
N HIS A 36 11.16 12.79 2.93
CA HIS A 36 11.09 13.72 4.04
C HIS A 36 10.32 13.17 5.25
N LEU A 37 9.23 12.41 5.04
CA LEU A 37 8.39 11.91 6.13
C LEU A 37 8.85 10.57 6.74
N VAL A 38 9.59 9.74 6.00
CA VAL A 38 10.19 8.49 6.50
C VAL A 38 11.31 8.83 7.50
N LYS A 39 11.26 8.23 8.70
CA LYS A 39 12.27 8.36 9.75
C LYS A 39 12.39 7.02 10.49
N THR A 40 13.61 6.61 10.81
CA THR A 40 13.89 5.33 11.47
C THR A 40 13.57 5.38 12.97
N GLY A 41 12.91 4.35 13.49
CA GLY A 41 12.63 4.19 14.92
C GLY A 41 11.61 5.22 15.46
N GLU A 42 11.91 5.82 16.61
CA GLU A 42 11.01 6.77 17.28
C GLU A 42 11.17 8.23 16.85
N GLU A 43 12.04 8.52 15.89
CA GLU A 43 12.23 9.89 15.40
C GLU A 43 10.96 10.46 14.74
N SER A 44 10.93 11.79 14.60
CA SER A 44 9.84 12.54 13.97
C SER A 44 10.44 13.52 12.96
N PRO A 45 9.82 13.76 11.79
CA PRO A 45 10.41 14.59 10.75
C PRO A 45 10.77 16.01 11.22
N GLY A 46 11.96 16.47 10.85
CA GLY A 46 12.48 17.76 11.31
C GLY A 46 11.74 18.95 10.70
N ALA A 47 11.96 20.16 11.24
CA ALA A 47 11.36 21.39 10.71
C ALA A 47 11.74 21.69 9.23
N ARG A 48 12.85 21.12 8.73
CA ARG A 48 13.21 21.13 7.31
C ARG A 48 12.35 20.13 6.52
N ASP A 49 12.23 18.91 7.00
CA ASP A 49 11.46 17.86 6.34
C ASP A 49 9.98 18.21 6.25
N LEU A 50 9.35 18.60 7.36
CA LEU A 50 7.95 19.01 7.39
C LEU A 50 7.65 20.19 6.47
N LYS A 51 8.63 21.09 6.24
CA LYS A 51 8.52 22.15 5.25
C LYS A 51 8.45 21.57 3.84
N TYR A 52 9.45 20.81 3.41
CA TYR A 52 9.50 20.30 2.04
C TYR A 52 8.40 19.27 1.76
N ALA A 53 8.06 18.40 2.72
CA ALA A 53 6.90 17.52 2.63
C ALA A 53 5.58 18.29 2.41
N VAL A 54 5.35 19.43 3.09
CA VAL A 54 4.15 20.26 2.85
C VAL A 54 4.18 20.95 1.48
N LEU A 55 5.34 21.43 1.03
CA LEU A 55 5.49 22.05 -0.28
C LEU A 55 5.24 21.04 -1.41
N HIS A 56 5.93 19.90 -1.37
CA HIS A 56 5.90 18.87 -2.42
C HIS A 56 4.57 18.10 -2.41
N LEU A 57 3.97 17.82 -1.24
CA LEU A 57 2.65 17.18 -1.18
C LEU A 57 1.55 18.06 -1.78
N GLN A 58 1.63 19.40 -1.65
CA GLN A 58 0.67 20.26 -2.33
C GLN A 58 0.90 20.29 -3.85
N ALA A 59 2.15 20.25 -4.31
CA ALA A 59 2.46 20.14 -5.73
C ALA A 59 1.94 18.82 -6.32
N ALA A 60 2.20 17.69 -5.65
CA ALA A 60 1.65 16.38 -6.00
C ALA A 60 0.11 16.38 -6.06
N VAL A 61 -0.56 16.88 -5.01
CA VAL A 61 -2.02 17.06 -4.98
C VAL A 61 -2.51 17.85 -6.19
N GLU A 62 -1.89 18.98 -6.50
CA GLU A 62 -2.35 19.85 -7.58
C GLU A 62 -2.15 19.21 -8.96
N VAL A 63 -1.00 18.56 -9.17
CA VAL A 63 -0.64 17.92 -10.45
C VAL A 63 -1.46 16.65 -10.70
N LEU A 64 -1.59 15.76 -9.72
CA LEU A 64 -2.25 14.46 -9.89
C LEU A 64 -3.79 14.58 -9.98
N LEU A 65 -4.41 15.51 -9.23
CA LEU A 65 -5.83 15.82 -9.42
C LEU A 65 -6.09 16.44 -10.82
N LYS A 66 -5.17 17.28 -11.33
CA LYS A 66 -5.25 17.82 -12.69
C LYS A 66 -5.01 16.75 -13.75
N ALA A 67 -4.14 15.77 -13.52
CA ALA A 67 -3.93 14.64 -14.43
C ALA A 67 -5.21 13.82 -14.65
N ARG A 68 -5.97 13.49 -13.58
CA ARG A 68 -7.26 12.79 -13.74
C ARG A 68 -8.31 13.64 -14.47
N LEU A 69 -8.29 14.96 -14.25
CA LEU A 69 -9.20 15.88 -14.94
C LEU A 69 -8.82 16.06 -16.43
N GLN A 70 -7.53 15.95 -16.76
CA GLN A 70 -7.03 15.90 -18.14
C GLN A 70 -7.38 14.59 -18.85
N ALA A 71 -7.33 13.46 -18.12
CA ALA A 71 -7.75 12.14 -18.62
C ALA A 71 -9.25 12.10 -18.96
N GLU A 72 -10.07 12.91 -18.27
CA GLU A 72 -11.45 13.17 -18.70
C GLU A 72 -11.49 13.99 -20.00
N HIS A 73 -10.97 15.23 -19.95
CA HIS A 73 -10.81 16.04 -21.15
C HIS A 73 -9.81 17.18 -20.93
N TRP A 74 -8.82 17.31 -21.82
CA TRP A 74 -7.72 18.28 -21.72
C TRP A 74 -8.14 19.77 -21.55
N THR A 75 -9.34 20.17 -21.99
CA THR A 75 -9.81 21.54 -21.78
C THR A 75 -10.18 21.84 -20.32
N LEU A 76 -10.46 20.81 -19.51
CA LEU A 76 -10.94 20.95 -18.14
C LEU A 76 -9.86 21.41 -17.15
N VAL A 77 -8.58 21.31 -17.50
CA VAL A 77 -7.48 21.89 -16.69
C VAL A 77 -7.24 23.39 -16.93
N PHE A 78 -7.84 23.99 -17.97
CA PHE A 78 -7.81 25.45 -18.16
C PHE A 78 -8.69 26.12 -17.10
N LYS A 79 -8.26 27.27 -16.55
CA LYS A 79 -9.09 28.08 -15.63
C LYS A 79 -10.47 28.37 -16.21
N VAL A 80 -10.56 28.72 -17.49
CA VAL A 80 -11.82 28.84 -18.24
C VAL A 80 -11.81 27.83 -19.40
N PRO A 81 -12.48 26.67 -19.31
CA PRO A 81 -12.45 25.65 -20.37
C PRO A 81 -12.92 26.14 -21.75
N GLY A 82 -13.82 27.14 -21.78
CA GLY A 82 -14.29 27.77 -23.02
C GLY A 82 -13.27 28.65 -23.76
N THR A 83 -12.08 28.92 -23.19
CA THR A 83 -10.97 29.61 -23.88
C THR A 83 -9.83 28.66 -24.25
N ALA A 84 -10.01 27.36 -24.05
CA ALA A 84 -8.98 26.35 -24.32
C ALA A 84 -8.67 26.25 -25.82
N ALA A 85 -7.37 26.30 -26.14
CA ALA A 85 -6.85 26.17 -27.51
C ALA A 85 -5.73 25.13 -27.50
N ARG A 86 -5.77 24.19 -28.46
CA ARG A 86 -4.91 22.99 -28.44
C ARG A 86 -3.42 23.33 -28.42
N ALA A 87 -2.99 24.27 -29.27
CA ALA A 87 -1.61 24.75 -29.30
C ALA A 87 -1.13 25.37 -27.97
N LYS A 88 -2.00 26.06 -27.23
CA LYS A 88 -1.68 26.62 -25.90
C LYS A 88 -1.57 25.55 -24.82
N PHE A 89 -2.35 24.48 -24.94
CA PHE A 89 -2.22 23.33 -24.05
C PHE A 89 -0.88 22.63 -24.29
N GLU A 90 -0.52 22.43 -25.57
CA GLU A 90 0.71 21.74 -25.98
C GLU A 90 1.99 22.56 -25.72
N SER A 91 1.93 23.89 -25.73
CA SER A 91 3.06 24.75 -25.30
C SER A 91 3.07 25.11 -23.80
N GLY A 92 2.02 24.74 -23.05
CA GLY A 92 1.85 25.13 -21.65
C GLY A 92 1.47 26.61 -21.42
N GLU A 93 1.23 27.39 -22.47
CA GLU A 93 0.87 28.83 -22.41
C GLU A 93 -0.60 29.08 -22.01
N PHE A 94 -1.01 28.58 -20.85
CA PHE A 94 -2.34 28.80 -20.31
C PHE A 94 -2.38 28.95 -18.78
N GLU A 95 -3.35 29.71 -18.29
CA GLU A 95 -3.66 29.73 -16.85
C GLU A 95 -4.49 28.49 -16.51
N SER A 96 -3.92 27.57 -15.73
CA SER A 96 -4.63 26.36 -15.26
C SER A 96 -5.58 26.66 -14.11
N CYS A 97 -6.55 25.78 -13.87
CA CYS A 97 -7.52 25.92 -12.78
C CYS A 97 -6.89 25.75 -11.38
N SER A 98 -7.51 26.34 -10.36
CA SER A 98 -7.12 26.14 -8.95
C SER A 98 -7.45 24.72 -8.45
N THR A 99 -6.85 24.29 -7.34
CA THR A 99 -7.18 23.00 -6.70
C THR A 99 -8.68 22.88 -6.36
N GLU A 100 -9.32 23.97 -5.95
CA GLU A 100 -10.76 24.01 -5.64
C GLU A 100 -11.63 23.83 -6.90
N GLU A 101 -11.25 24.47 -8.01
CA GLU A 101 -11.92 24.26 -9.31
C GLU A 101 -11.66 22.84 -9.84
N THR A 102 -10.47 22.28 -9.64
CA THR A 102 -10.16 20.89 -10.01
C THR A 102 -11.07 19.92 -9.25
N LEU A 103 -11.15 20.04 -7.91
CA LEU A 103 -12.03 19.20 -7.08
C LEU A 103 -13.51 19.39 -7.44
N ALA A 104 -13.95 20.62 -7.71
CA ALA A 104 -15.32 20.88 -8.15
C ALA A 104 -15.62 20.19 -9.50
N ARG A 105 -14.71 20.24 -10.48
CA ARG A 105 -14.89 19.59 -11.79
C ARG A 105 -14.82 18.06 -11.70
N LEU A 106 -13.93 17.51 -10.87
CA LEU A 106 -13.88 16.07 -10.61
C LEU A 106 -15.20 15.57 -9.98
N ARG A 107 -15.85 16.36 -9.11
CA ARG A 107 -17.19 16.02 -8.59
C ARG A 107 -18.30 16.25 -9.63
N ASP A 108 -18.40 17.48 -10.16
CA ASP A 108 -19.56 17.96 -10.91
C ASP A 108 -19.57 17.52 -12.39
N ILE A 109 -18.45 17.00 -12.91
CA ILE A 109 -18.32 16.52 -14.30
C ILE A 109 -17.94 15.03 -14.34
N VAL A 110 -16.94 14.62 -13.56
CA VAL A 110 -16.45 13.21 -13.53
C VAL A 110 -17.27 12.33 -12.58
N GLY A 111 -18.05 12.92 -11.65
CA GLY A 111 -18.88 12.17 -10.69
C GLY A 111 -18.12 11.63 -9.48
N LEU A 112 -16.92 12.17 -9.17
CA LEU A 112 -16.11 11.71 -8.04
C LEU A 112 -16.53 12.38 -6.73
N ASP A 113 -17.01 11.58 -5.77
CA ASP A 113 -17.33 12.05 -4.43
C ASP A 113 -16.08 12.17 -3.55
N PHE A 114 -15.98 13.28 -2.81
CA PHE A 114 -14.87 13.56 -1.90
C PHE A 114 -15.39 13.81 -0.49
N ALA A 115 -14.98 12.99 0.48
CA ALA A 115 -15.40 13.15 1.86
C ALA A 115 -14.96 14.51 2.43
N ALA A 116 -15.88 15.20 3.11
CA ALA A 116 -15.66 16.57 3.60
C ALA A 116 -14.43 16.71 4.53
N LYS A 117 -14.05 15.64 5.22
CA LYS A 117 -12.84 15.54 6.06
C LYS A 117 -11.53 15.74 5.24
N ASP A 118 -11.53 15.30 3.98
CA ASP A 118 -10.35 15.30 3.11
C ASP A 118 -10.29 16.56 2.25
N VAL A 119 -11.44 17.04 1.75
CA VAL A 119 -11.57 18.39 1.15
C VAL A 119 -11.12 19.47 2.15
N THR A 120 -11.41 19.28 3.44
CA THR A 120 -10.91 20.15 4.53
C THR A 120 -9.40 20.02 4.71
N ALA A 121 -8.85 18.80 4.68
CA ALA A 121 -7.42 18.56 4.83
C ALA A 121 -6.60 19.17 3.67
N LEU A 122 -7.05 18.99 2.42
CA LEU A 122 -6.50 19.58 1.21
C LEU A 122 -6.49 21.12 1.27
N ASN A 123 -7.64 21.72 1.62
CA ASN A 123 -7.74 23.17 1.83
C ASN A 123 -6.77 23.68 2.90
N LYS A 124 -6.59 22.92 3.99
CA LYS A 124 -5.69 23.29 5.08
C LYS A 124 -4.22 23.05 4.72
N LEU A 125 -3.89 22.12 3.81
CA LEU A 125 -2.53 21.95 3.28
C LEU A 125 -2.16 23.11 2.36
N ARG A 126 -3.05 23.49 1.43
CA ARG A 126 -2.89 24.66 0.54
C ARG A 126 -2.59 25.95 1.33
N LYS A 127 -3.31 26.17 2.43
CA LYS A 127 -3.07 27.34 3.31
C LYS A 127 -1.69 27.32 3.98
N ASP A 128 -1.23 26.16 4.44
CA ASP A 128 0.12 26.03 5.03
C ASP A 128 1.23 26.18 3.97
N ARG A 129 1.06 25.64 2.76
CA ARG A 129 1.98 25.89 1.62
C ARG A 129 2.09 27.39 1.32
N ASN A 130 0.95 28.09 1.26
CA ASN A 130 0.91 29.52 1.00
C ASN A 130 1.62 30.33 2.11
N ALA A 131 1.42 29.97 3.38
CA ALA A 131 2.10 30.59 4.50
C ALA A 131 3.63 30.34 4.48
N LEU A 132 4.06 29.09 4.23
CA LEU A 132 5.48 28.72 4.10
C LEU A 132 6.19 29.47 2.98
N GLN A 133 5.51 29.70 1.85
CA GLN A 133 6.09 30.35 0.67
C GLN A 133 6.21 31.88 0.82
N HIS A 134 5.27 32.54 1.50
CA HIS A 134 5.10 34.00 1.38
C HIS A 134 5.16 34.79 2.70
N TYR A 135 4.80 34.20 3.85
CA TYR A 135 4.55 34.96 5.09
C TYR A 135 5.17 34.38 6.36
N GLY A 136 5.70 33.16 6.30
CA GLY A 136 6.16 32.39 7.46
C GLY A 136 5.01 31.61 8.12
N LEU A 137 5.22 30.31 8.32
CA LEU A 137 4.28 29.45 9.03
C LEU A 137 4.86 29.07 10.41
N THR A 138 4.17 29.47 11.47
CA THR A 138 4.37 28.92 12.81
C THR A 138 3.29 27.88 13.08
N ALA A 139 3.68 26.60 13.15
CA ALA A 139 2.79 25.48 13.39
C ALA A 139 3.45 24.42 14.27
N SER A 140 2.65 23.60 14.95
CA SER A 140 3.13 22.41 15.65
C SER A 140 3.61 21.37 14.65
N GLY A 141 4.81 20.81 14.85
CA GLY A 141 5.40 19.78 14.00
C GLY A 141 4.48 18.54 13.86
N PRO A 142 4.09 17.89 14.96
CA PRO A 142 3.13 16.78 14.94
C PRO A 142 1.77 17.12 14.29
N ALA A 143 1.27 18.35 14.45
CA ALA A 143 0.02 18.79 13.79
C ALA A 143 0.18 19.12 12.29
N THR A 144 1.43 19.19 11.82
CA THR A 144 1.80 19.32 10.40
C THR A 144 1.99 17.93 9.80
N GLU A 145 2.75 17.07 10.47
CA GLU A 145 2.95 15.65 10.11
C GLU A 145 1.61 14.89 10.01
N ALA A 146 0.76 14.96 11.04
CA ALA A 146 -0.54 14.28 11.08
C ALA A 146 -1.48 14.70 9.95
N ARG A 147 -1.30 15.90 9.39
CA ARG A 147 -2.05 16.43 8.26
C ARG A 147 -1.45 16.03 6.93
N ALA A 148 -0.13 16.05 6.81
CA ALA A 148 0.58 15.53 5.64
C ALA A 148 0.25 14.04 5.45
N GLY A 149 0.33 13.24 6.51
CA GLY A 149 -0.07 11.82 6.49
C GLY A 149 -1.53 11.59 6.10
N ARG A 150 -2.47 12.48 6.47
CA ARG A 150 -3.88 12.39 6.02
C ARG A 150 -4.03 12.71 4.53
N VAL A 151 -3.42 13.79 4.06
CA VAL A 151 -3.51 14.17 2.64
C VAL A 151 -2.77 13.15 1.76
N LEU A 152 -1.71 12.53 2.27
CA LEU A 152 -1.02 11.42 1.61
C LEU A 152 -1.89 10.16 1.55
N ASP A 153 -2.61 9.78 2.62
CA ASP A 153 -3.57 8.64 2.57
C ASP A 153 -4.76 8.88 1.63
N PHE A 154 -5.27 10.12 1.57
CA PHE A 154 -6.22 10.53 0.53
C PHE A 154 -5.62 10.38 -0.88
N LEU A 155 -4.42 10.92 -1.11
CA LEU A 155 -3.82 10.99 -2.44
C LEU A 155 -3.35 9.61 -2.95
N VAL A 156 -2.90 8.73 -2.07
CA VAL A 156 -2.58 7.33 -2.41
C VAL A 156 -3.85 6.56 -2.81
N GLY A 157 -4.95 6.70 -2.05
CA GLY A 157 -6.23 6.10 -2.44
C GLY A 157 -6.77 6.67 -3.76
N PHE A 158 -6.67 7.97 -3.97
CA PHE A 158 -7.03 8.61 -5.24
C PHE A 158 -6.20 8.10 -6.44
N LEU A 159 -4.91 7.84 -6.25
CA LEU A 159 -4.06 7.25 -7.29
C LEU A 159 -4.55 5.85 -7.67
N ASP A 160 -4.72 4.97 -6.68
CA ASP A 160 -5.14 3.58 -6.86
C ASP A 160 -6.55 3.45 -7.46
N GLU A 161 -7.52 4.20 -6.91
CA GLU A 161 -8.93 4.05 -7.26
C GLU A 161 -9.32 4.87 -8.50
N GLN A 162 -8.71 6.04 -8.71
CA GLN A 162 -9.24 7.06 -9.62
C GLN A 162 -8.30 7.49 -10.75
N LEU A 163 -6.97 7.40 -10.60
CA LEU A 163 -6.03 7.84 -11.64
C LEU A 163 -5.40 6.68 -12.43
N LEU A 164 -4.76 5.71 -11.77
CA LEU A 164 -3.91 4.71 -12.45
C LEU A 164 -4.71 3.84 -13.43
N SER A 165 -5.96 3.53 -13.08
CA SER A 165 -6.95 2.84 -13.92
C SER A 165 -7.36 3.60 -15.20
N THR A 166 -6.98 4.88 -15.34
CA THR A 166 -7.27 5.72 -16.52
C THR A 166 -6.07 5.95 -17.42
N LEU A 167 -4.92 5.32 -17.14
CA LEU A 167 -3.68 5.47 -17.89
C LEU A 167 -3.43 4.27 -18.82
N ASP A 168 -2.72 4.49 -19.93
CA ASP A 168 -2.22 3.39 -20.76
C ASP A 168 -1.28 2.48 -19.94
N ALA A 169 -1.35 1.16 -20.13
CA ALA A 169 -0.50 0.20 -19.42
C ALA A 169 1.00 0.55 -19.54
N ALA A 170 1.46 0.91 -20.74
CA ALA A 170 2.84 1.33 -21.00
C ALA A 170 3.23 2.68 -20.34
N VAL A 171 2.29 3.41 -19.73
CA VAL A 171 2.57 4.50 -18.78
C VAL A 171 2.74 3.92 -17.38
N VAL A 172 1.78 3.12 -16.90
CA VAL A 172 1.83 2.46 -15.58
C VAL A 172 3.14 1.66 -15.40
N ASP A 173 3.56 0.88 -16.41
CA ASP A 173 4.81 0.11 -16.40
C ASP A 173 6.07 0.96 -16.13
N ARG A 174 6.08 2.24 -16.53
CA ARG A 174 7.20 3.17 -16.23
C ARG A 174 7.13 3.72 -14.82
N LEU A 175 5.91 3.96 -14.33
CA LEU A 175 5.65 4.55 -13.01
C LEU A 175 5.83 3.52 -11.88
N GLU A 176 5.78 2.22 -12.18
CA GLU A 176 5.80 1.12 -11.20
C GLU A 176 7.04 1.16 -10.28
N ARG A 177 8.20 1.57 -10.79
CA ARG A 177 9.42 1.78 -9.99
C ARG A 177 9.20 2.80 -8.87
N ASP A 178 8.63 3.93 -9.20
CA ASP A 178 8.52 5.07 -8.31
C ASP A 178 7.29 4.91 -7.40
N TYR A 179 6.18 4.41 -7.94
CA TYR A 179 4.94 4.21 -7.19
C TYR A 179 4.95 2.97 -6.30
N THR A 180 5.24 1.78 -6.83
CA THR A 180 5.27 0.55 -6.03
C THR A 180 6.63 0.36 -5.35
N GLY A 181 7.72 0.54 -6.10
CA GLY A 181 9.09 0.30 -5.60
C GLY A 181 9.55 1.29 -4.51
N HIS A 182 9.19 2.57 -4.62
CA HIS A 182 9.59 3.62 -3.66
C HIS A 182 8.43 4.10 -2.78
N ILE A 183 7.39 4.70 -3.36
CA ILE A 183 6.30 5.34 -2.61
C ILE A 183 5.60 4.31 -1.70
N ARG A 184 4.94 3.29 -2.27
CA ARG A 184 4.18 2.29 -1.51
C ARG A 184 4.99 1.62 -0.40
N ARG A 185 6.28 1.36 -0.65
CA ARG A 185 7.20 0.80 0.34
C ARG A 185 7.38 1.75 1.52
N GLY A 186 7.78 3.00 1.26
CA GLY A 186 8.01 4.00 2.31
C GLY A 186 6.75 4.41 3.09
N LEU A 187 5.54 4.22 2.54
CA LEU A 187 4.28 4.47 3.26
C LEU A 187 4.16 3.68 4.57
N GLY A 188 4.77 2.50 4.67
CA GLY A 188 4.79 1.69 5.90
C GLY A 188 5.65 2.28 7.03
N GLU A 189 6.56 3.19 6.71
CA GLU A 189 7.49 3.81 7.67
C GLU A 189 7.01 5.21 8.13
N ILE A 190 6.02 5.80 7.46
CA ILE A 190 5.51 7.15 7.79
C ILE A 190 4.47 7.07 8.92
N ARG A 191 4.92 7.31 10.15
CA ARG A 191 4.13 7.18 11.40
C ARG A 191 2.75 7.89 11.36
N ALA A 192 2.67 9.10 10.82
CA ALA A 192 1.39 9.80 10.63
C ALA A 192 0.47 9.18 9.55
N PHE A 193 1.03 8.62 8.48
CA PHE A 193 0.26 7.95 7.43
C PHE A 193 -0.30 6.62 7.94
N VAL A 194 0.58 5.77 8.48
CA VAL A 194 0.24 4.48 9.10
C VAL A 194 -0.93 4.64 10.07
N ARG A 195 -0.83 5.60 11.00
CA ARG A 195 -1.87 5.88 11.99
C ARG A 195 -3.20 6.33 11.37
N ASN A 196 -3.18 7.22 10.37
CA ASN A 196 -4.42 7.68 9.72
C ASN A 196 -5.09 6.52 8.94
N ARG A 197 -4.31 5.75 8.17
CA ARG A 197 -4.81 4.66 7.32
C ARG A 197 -5.28 3.46 8.14
N MET A 198 -4.53 3.02 9.15
CA MET A 198 -4.99 1.97 10.08
C MET A 198 -6.22 2.40 10.89
N ASN A 199 -6.36 3.68 11.26
CA ASN A 199 -7.58 4.17 11.90
C ASN A 199 -8.81 4.19 10.96
N ARG A 200 -8.62 4.19 9.63
CA ARG A 200 -9.71 3.98 8.66
C ARG A 200 -10.04 2.49 8.51
N LEU A 201 -9.02 1.66 8.31
CA LEU A 201 -9.16 0.22 8.02
C LEU A 201 -9.61 -0.60 9.23
N ARG A 202 -9.29 -0.17 10.46
CA ARG A 202 -9.54 -0.97 11.67
C ARG A 202 -11.02 -1.42 11.82
N PRO A 203 -12.06 -0.56 11.70
CA PRO A 203 -13.45 -1.00 11.73
C PRO A 203 -13.87 -1.99 10.64
N GLU A 204 -13.13 -2.06 9.52
CA GLU A 204 -13.34 -3.01 8.42
C GLU A 204 -12.64 -4.36 8.68
N LEU A 205 -11.52 -4.33 9.40
CA LEU A 205 -10.66 -5.48 9.70
C LEU A 205 -10.94 -6.14 11.06
N ASP A 206 -11.43 -5.40 12.06
CA ASP A 206 -11.74 -5.91 13.42
C ASP A 206 -12.64 -7.16 13.41
N PRO A 207 -13.70 -7.27 12.56
CA PRO A 207 -14.53 -8.49 12.48
C PRO A 207 -13.77 -9.74 12.00
N TRP A 208 -12.64 -9.55 11.33
CA TRP A 208 -11.79 -10.60 10.77
C TRP A 208 -10.47 -10.77 11.54
N SER A 209 -10.31 -10.12 12.69
CA SER A 209 -9.03 -9.99 13.40
C SER A 209 -8.25 -11.30 13.67
N PRO A 210 -8.86 -12.49 13.90
CA PRO A 210 -8.13 -13.76 13.99
C PRO A 210 -7.47 -14.21 12.67
N ARG A 211 -7.93 -13.68 11.53
CA ARG A 211 -7.39 -13.95 10.17
C ARG A 211 -6.60 -12.77 9.60
N VAL A 212 -6.43 -11.69 10.36
CA VAL A 212 -5.63 -10.54 9.93
C VAL A 212 -4.24 -10.63 10.54
N VAL A 213 -3.23 -10.90 9.70
CA VAL A 213 -1.83 -11.06 10.11
C VAL A 213 -0.98 -9.84 9.72
N GLN A 214 0.27 -9.80 10.16
CA GLN A 214 1.22 -8.77 9.74
C GLN A 214 1.65 -8.99 8.28
N CYS A 215 1.43 -7.99 7.42
CA CYS A 215 1.90 -8.02 6.03
C CYS A 215 3.43 -7.88 5.97
N HIS A 216 4.12 -8.89 5.45
CA HIS A 216 5.58 -8.95 5.42
C HIS A 216 6.26 -7.87 4.53
N GLN A 217 5.52 -7.21 3.63
CA GLN A 217 6.03 -6.10 2.79
C GLN A 217 5.88 -4.70 3.43
N CYS A 218 4.88 -4.49 4.30
CA CYS A 218 4.59 -3.16 4.87
C CYS A 218 4.50 -3.13 6.41
N ASN A 219 4.74 -4.27 7.06
CA ASN A 219 4.79 -4.48 8.51
C ASN A 219 3.54 -4.04 9.29
N GLN A 220 2.37 -3.98 8.63
CA GLN A 220 1.09 -3.65 9.26
C GLN A 220 0.20 -4.89 9.41
N PHE A 221 -0.52 -4.99 10.53
CA PHE A 221 -1.59 -5.96 10.75
C PHE A 221 -2.82 -5.60 9.90
N ALA A 222 -2.76 -6.00 8.64
CA ALA A 222 -3.74 -5.67 7.61
C ALA A 222 -3.75 -6.67 6.43
N LEU A 223 -3.00 -7.78 6.53
CA LEU A 223 -3.05 -8.89 5.58
C LEU A 223 -4.18 -9.82 6.02
N LEU A 224 -5.32 -9.76 5.32
CA LEU A 224 -6.45 -10.66 5.56
C LEU A 224 -6.17 -11.99 4.85
N VAL A 225 -6.21 -13.08 5.60
CA VAL A 225 -6.07 -14.45 5.09
C VAL A 225 -7.45 -15.01 4.80
N ASP A 226 -7.83 -15.07 3.53
CA ASP A 226 -9.18 -15.42 3.05
C ASP A 226 -9.23 -16.69 2.19
N GLY A 227 -8.08 -17.33 1.93
CA GLY A 227 -8.00 -18.53 1.10
C GLY A 227 -8.06 -18.26 -0.41
N GLN A 228 -8.07 -16.99 -0.84
CA GLN A 228 -8.24 -16.61 -2.25
C GLN A 228 -7.27 -15.52 -2.68
N ALA A 229 -7.49 -14.28 -2.23
CA ALA A 229 -6.65 -13.13 -2.58
C ALA A 229 -5.53 -12.93 -1.56
N ASN A 230 -5.74 -13.39 -0.31
CA ASN A 230 -4.85 -13.19 0.82
C ASN A 230 -4.32 -11.74 0.85
N ARG A 231 -5.25 -10.77 0.84
CA ARG A 231 -4.94 -9.39 0.43
C ARG A 231 -4.53 -8.51 1.60
N CYS A 232 -3.52 -7.67 1.39
CA CYS A 232 -3.17 -6.61 2.34
C CYS A 232 -3.99 -5.33 2.08
N HIS A 233 -4.96 -5.06 2.96
CA HIS A 233 -5.78 -3.87 2.95
C HIS A 233 -4.99 -2.56 3.19
N PHE A 234 -3.76 -2.65 3.74
CA PHE A 234 -2.90 -1.47 3.92
C PHE A 234 -2.17 -1.07 2.63
N CYS A 235 -1.28 -1.92 2.10
CA CYS A 235 -0.48 -1.59 0.91
C CYS A 235 -1.21 -1.84 -0.42
N GLY A 236 -2.31 -2.59 -0.40
CA GLY A 236 -3.15 -2.91 -1.55
C GLY A 236 -2.80 -4.22 -2.27
N ILE A 237 -1.63 -4.82 -1.94
CA ILE A 237 -1.08 -6.02 -2.58
C ILE A 237 -2.00 -7.22 -2.33
N ASP A 238 -2.35 -7.88 -3.43
CA ASP A 238 -2.91 -9.22 -3.50
C ASP A 238 -1.74 -10.22 -3.53
N TRP A 239 -1.78 -11.26 -2.70
CA TRP A 239 -0.68 -12.23 -2.59
C TRP A 239 -1.04 -13.62 -3.12
N GLY A 240 -2.32 -13.98 -3.13
CA GLY A 240 -2.81 -15.31 -3.47
C GLY A 240 -2.00 -16.42 -2.78
N GLU A 241 -1.51 -17.35 -3.59
CA GLU A 241 -0.66 -18.51 -3.24
C GLU A 241 0.74 -18.13 -2.70
N GLN A 242 1.19 -16.87 -2.88
CA GLN A 242 2.52 -16.43 -2.39
C GLN A 242 2.49 -16.03 -0.91
N ALA A 243 1.31 -15.91 -0.31
CA ALA A 243 1.10 -15.33 1.01
C ALA A 243 1.77 -16.14 2.14
N ALA A 244 1.60 -17.47 2.15
CA ALA A 244 2.21 -18.32 3.17
C ALA A 244 3.74 -18.35 3.04
N THR A 245 4.25 -18.52 1.83
CA THR A 245 5.70 -18.59 1.56
C THR A 245 6.40 -17.31 2.00
N GLY A 246 5.91 -16.13 1.60
CA GLY A 246 6.52 -14.85 1.98
C GLY A 246 6.44 -14.53 3.47
N LEU A 247 5.44 -15.06 4.20
CA LEU A 247 5.40 -14.95 5.66
C LEU A 247 6.36 -15.96 6.35
N ALA A 248 6.42 -17.20 5.88
CA ALA A 248 7.31 -18.24 6.42
C ALA A 248 8.80 -17.83 6.32
N GLU A 249 9.19 -17.24 5.19
CA GLU A 249 10.53 -16.65 5.01
C GLU A 249 10.86 -15.58 6.06
N VAL A 250 9.92 -14.66 6.34
CA VAL A 250 10.13 -13.57 7.31
C VAL A 250 10.08 -14.04 8.77
N LEU A 251 9.33 -15.09 9.07
CA LEU A 251 9.36 -15.76 10.38
C LEU A 251 10.64 -16.60 10.59
N GLY A 252 11.53 -16.69 9.60
CA GLY A 252 12.76 -17.49 9.69
C GLY A 252 12.53 -19.00 9.71
N SER A 253 11.35 -19.45 9.26
CA SER A 253 11.09 -20.87 9.04
C SER A 253 11.83 -21.30 7.78
N PHE A 254 12.94 -22.04 7.94
CA PHE A 254 13.81 -22.48 6.83
C PHE A 254 13.21 -23.61 5.97
N GLY A 255 11.89 -23.64 5.80
CA GLY A 255 11.16 -24.61 5.00
C GLY A 255 9.94 -23.97 4.34
N SER A 256 9.45 -24.60 3.26
CA SER A 256 8.17 -24.25 2.64
C SER A 256 7.02 -24.35 3.64
N PRO A 257 5.89 -23.65 3.42
CA PRO A 257 4.73 -23.80 4.29
C PRO A 257 4.31 -25.28 4.36
N ALA A 258 3.94 -25.71 5.56
CA ALA A 258 3.69 -27.10 5.83
C ALA A 258 2.33 -27.54 5.27
N ARG A 259 2.13 -28.86 5.19
CA ARG A 259 0.84 -29.42 4.81
C ARG A 259 -0.22 -29.16 5.89
N CYS A 260 -1.36 -28.62 5.50
CA CYS A 260 -2.48 -28.31 6.38
C CYS A 260 -3.34 -29.56 6.67
N PRO A 261 -3.61 -29.90 7.95
CA PRO A 261 -4.54 -30.99 8.30
C PRO A 261 -5.98 -30.76 7.84
N GLY A 262 -6.42 -29.50 7.72
CA GLY A 262 -7.80 -29.13 7.37
C GLY A 262 -8.14 -29.31 5.89
N CYS A 263 -7.25 -28.88 4.98
CA CYS A 263 -7.48 -28.90 3.53
C CYS A 263 -6.50 -29.77 2.73
N GLY A 264 -5.37 -30.21 3.31
CA GLY A 264 -4.35 -31.00 2.63
C GLY A 264 -3.37 -30.20 1.76
N GLU A 265 -3.50 -28.86 1.67
CA GLU A 265 -2.61 -27.99 0.89
C GLU A 265 -1.34 -27.60 1.67
N ASN A 266 -0.25 -27.33 0.95
CA ASN A 266 1.04 -26.91 1.53
C ASN A 266 1.08 -25.39 1.79
N GLU A 267 0.11 -24.91 2.57
CA GLU A 267 -0.17 -23.49 2.82
C GLU A 267 -0.29 -23.18 4.33
N LEU A 268 0.20 -24.08 5.21
CA LEU A 268 0.17 -23.90 6.65
C LEU A 268 1.45 -23.23 7.17
N VAL A 269 1.31 -22.06 7.80
CA VAL A 269 2.42 -21.36 8.47
C VAL A 269 2.27 -21.49 9.98
N ARG A 270 3.35 -21.84 10.68
CA ARG A 270 3.46 -21.87 12.17
C ARG A 270 4.11 -20.59 12.68
N GLY A 271 3.89 -20.23 13.95
CA GLY A 271 4.45 -19.00 14.54
C GLY A 271 3.76 -17.72 14.06
N VAL A 272 2.53 -17.85 13.55
CA VAL A 272 1.73 -16.72 13.05
C VAL A 272 1.12 -15.97 14.24
N VAL A 273 1.21 -14.64 14.21
CA VAL A 273 0.56 -13.75 15.18
C VAL A 273 -0.52 -12.94 14.46
N THR A 274 -1.67 -12.75 15.11
CA THR A 274 -2.87 -12.15 14.51
C THR A 274 -3.16 -10.76 15.07
N ALA A 275 -4.12 -10.05 14.48
CA ALA A 275 -4.62 -8.78 15.01
C ALA A 275 -5.54 -8.97 16.23
N TYR A 276 -5.99 -10.20 16.49
CA TYR A 276 -6.84 -10.56 17.63
C TYR A 276 -6.03 -10.96 18.87
N SER A 277 -5.04 -11.83 18.68
CA SER A 277 -4.19 -12.40 19.75
C SER A 277 -2.71 -12.15 19.47
N GLY A 278 -1.99 -11.72 20.51
CA GLY A 278 -0.53 -11.63 20.52
C GLY A 278 0.17 -12.97 20.82
N GLU A 279 -0.53 -14.08 20.65
CA GLU A 279 -0.06 -15.44 20.88
C GLU A 279 0.24 -16.09 19.52
N GLU A 280 1.27 -16.94 19.47
CA GLU A 280 1.65 -17.65 18.25
C GLU A 280 0.74 -18.85 18.01
N LEU A 281 0.27 -19.00 16.77
CA LEU A 281 -0.58 -20.10 16.31
C LEU A 281 -0.12 -20.61 14.94
N ALA A 282 -0.80 -21.65 14.42
CA ALA A 282 -0.66 -22.06 13.04
C ALA A 282 -1.90 -21.69 12.22
N LEU A 283 -1.70 -21.11 11.04
CA LEU A 283 -2.77 -20.60 10.17
C LEU A 283 -2.56 -21.13 8.75
N CYS A 284 -3.63 -21.62 8.11
CA CYS A 284 -3.58 -22.03 6.72
C CYS A 284 -4.05 -20.91 5.78
N PHE A 285 -3.26 -20.62 4.76
CA PHE A 285 -3.52 -19.58 3.76
C PHE A 285 -4.38 -20.03 2.58
N ALA A 286 -4.76 -21.32 2.53
CA ALA A 286 -5.72 -21.88 1.56
C ALA A 286 -7.15 -22.01 2.11
N CYS A 287 -7.33 -22.35 3.40
CA CYS A 287 -8.66 -22.53 4.01
C CYS A 287 -8.99 -21.53 5.14
N SER A 288 -8.06 -20.65 5.51
CA SER A 288 -8.19 -19.70 6.63
C SER A 288 -8.54 -20.35 7.98
N GLU A 289 -8.12 -21.60 8.17
CA GLU A 289 -8.32 -22.36 9.41
C GLU A 289 -7.17 -22.13 10.39
N GLU A 290 -7.54 -21.98 11.67
CA GLU A 290 -6.67 -21.65 12.80
C GLU A 290 -6.44 -22.91 13.65
N PHE A 291 -5.19 -23.23 13.94
CA PHE A 291 -4.79 -24.40 14.71
C PHE A 291 -3.93 -23.95 15.90
N GLY A 292 -4.48 -24.11 17.12
CA GLY A 292 -3.84 -23.62 18.35
C GLY A 292 -2.59 -24.39 18.78
N SER A 293 -2.65 -25.72 18.81
CA SER A 293 -1.50 -26.59 19.13
C SER A 293 -1.38 -27.71 18.11
N LEU A 294 -0.28 -27.72 17.36
CA LEU A 294 0.06 -28.79 16.43
C LEU A 294 1.31 -29.52 16.88
N THR A 295 1.29 -30.85 16.80
CA THR A 295 2.47 -31.70 17.00
C THR A 295 3.08 -32.05 15.65
N GLU A 296 4.29 -32.60 15.63
CA GLU A 296 4.97 -33.09 14.43
C GLU A 296 5.08 -34.62 14.53
N CYS A 297 4.82 -35.32 13.42
CA CYS A 297 4.99 -36.77 13.41
C CYS A 297 6.47 -37.15 13.53
N ALA A 298 6.79 -38.09 14.41
CA ALA A 298 8.15 -38.57 14.64
C ALA A 298 8.82 -39.24 13.42
N ASP A 299 8.04 -39.76 12.47
CA ASP A 299 8.54 -40.41 11.25
C ASP A 299 8.37 -39.57 9.97
N CYS A 300 7.37 -38.68 9.91
CA CYS A 300 6.97 -37.94 8.70
C CYS A 300 7.12 -36.40 8.81
N GLU A 301 7.46 -35.88 10.00
CA GLU A 301 7.61 -34.45 10.37
C GLU A 301 6.40 -33.54 10.07
N HIS A 302 5.34 -34.03 9.41
CA HIS A 302 4.16 -33.23 9.11
C HIS A 302 3.39 -32.79 10.36
N PRO A 303 2.72 -31.62 10.30
CA PRO A 303 1.79 -31.17 11.33
C PRO A 303 0.58 -32.09 11.49
N PHE A 304 0.13 -32.26 12.72
CA PHE A 304 -1.18 -32.84 13.05
C PHE A 304 -1.74 -32.21 14.33
N ALA A 305 -3.06 -32.28 14.52
CA ALA A 305 -3.71 -31.80 15.74
C ALA A 305 -3.83 -32.98 16.74
N PRO A 306 -3.05 -33.02 17.83
CA PRO A 306 -2.95 -34.21 18.66
C PRO A 306 -4.25 -34.50 19.43
N GLN A 307 -4.81 -35.69 19.19
CA GLN A 307 -5.84 -36.30 20.02
C GLN A 307 -5.20 -37.28 21.02
N ASP A 308 -5.93 -37.69 22.06
CA ASP A 308 -5.40 -38.47 23.19
C ASP A 308 -4.85 -39.85 22.79
N GLY A 309 -3.53 -39.95 22.64
CA GLY A 309 -2.78 -41.22 22.68
C GLY A 309 -1.92 -41.57 21.45
N GLU A 310 -1.84 -40.72 20.43
CA GLU A 310 -1.24 -41.10 19.14
C GLU A 310 0.24 -40.74 18.97
N ASN A 311 0.96 -41.63 18.27
CA ASN A 311 2.23 -41.33 17.59
C ASN A 311 2.04 -41.77 16.14
N LEU A 312 1.97 -40.80 15.23
CA LEU A 312 1.46 -41.03 13.86
C LEU A 312 2.47 -41.68 12.90
N CYS A 313 1.92 -42.13 11.76
CA CYS A 313 2.58 -42.70 10.58
C CYS A 313 2.70 -44.23 10.52
N SER A 314 2.17 -44.81 9.43
CA SER A 314 3.02 -45.20 8.29
C SER A 314 2.72 -44.40 7.01
N THR A 315 1.63 -43.61 6.96
CA THR A 315 1.58 -42.32 6.23
C THR A 315 0.66 -41.35 6.99
N CYS A 316 1.17 -40.86 8.12
CA CYS A 316 0.53 -39.90 9.05
C CYS A 316 -1.01 -39.97 9.28
N PHE A 317 -1.61 -41.02 9.85
CA PHE A 317 -1.64 -42.41 9.40
C PHE A 317 -2.96 -42.56 8.61
N ASP A 318 -2.87 -42.63 7.29
CA ASP A 318 -3.97 -42.47 6.32
C ASP A 318 -4.65 -41.06 6.29
N ASP A 319 -4.00 -40.04 6.90
CA ASP A 319 -3.91 -38.68 6.31
C ASP A 319 -4.91 -37.51 6.67
N GLU A 320 -5.52 -37.29 7.84
CA GLU A 320 -5.76 -38.10 9.05
C GLU A 320 -7.01 -38.97 8.81
N HIS A 321 -6.76 -40.16 8.26
CA HIS A 321 -7.71 -41.19 7.84
C HIS A 321 -8.94 -40.70 7.02
N TYR A 322 -8.80 -39.59 6.26
CA TYR A 322 -9.81 -38.82 5.47
C TYR A 322 -10.42 -37.57 6.15
N ASN A 323 -9.64 -36.77 6.90
CA ASN A 323 -10.09 -35.59 7.69
C ASN A 323 -11.35 -35.93 8.51
N GLN A 324 -11.35 -37.06 9.23
CA GLN A 324 -12.37 -38.09 8.99
C GLN A 324 -13.81 -37.62 8.71
N MET A 325 -14.22 -37.91 7.46
CA MET A 325 -15.48 -37.57 6.79
C MET A 325 -15.56 -36.16 6.18
N GLN A 326 -14.60 -35.25 6.45
CA GLN A 326 -14.51 -33.81 6.07
C GLN A 326 -15.70 -32.91 6.47
N HIS A 327 -16.93 -33.39 6.31
CA HIS A 327 -18.06 -32.58 5.89
C HIS A 327 -19.43 -33.15 6.33
N PHE A 328 -19.43 -34.23 7.14
CA PHE A 328 -20.65 -34.99 7.52
C PHE A 328 -21.75 -34.12 8.16
N TYR A 329 -21.40 -32.92 8.64
CA TYR A 329 -22.29 -31.94 9.24
C TYR A 329 -22.81 -30.83 8.32
N THR A 330 -22.15 -30.53 7.20
CA THR A 330 -22.69 -29.60 6.19
C THR A 330 -23.81 -30.26 5.37
N VAL A 331 -23.84 -31.60 5.35
CA VAL A 331 -24.75 -32.41 4.51
C VAL A 331 -25.98 -32.93 5.26
N THR A 332 -25.93 -33.01 6.60
CA THR A 332 -27.09 -33.46 7.41
C THR A 332 -28.12 -32.36 7.68
N ASN A 333 -27.85 -31.09 7.33
CA ASN A 333 -28.81 -30.00 7.50
C ASN A 333 -28.68 -28.86 6.44
N PRO A 334 -29.02 -29.09 5.16
CA PRO A 334 -28.59 -28.22 4.04
C PRO A 334 -29.37 -26.91 3.81
N GLU A 335 -30.27 -26.48 4.71
CA GLU A 335 -31.15 -25.31 4.47
C GLU A 335 -30.67 -23.99 5.12
N ILE A 336 -29.50 -23.95 5.76
CA ILE A 336 -28.93 -22.72 6.35
C ILE A 336 -27.41 -22.69 6.13
N GLY A 337 -26.95 -21.89 5.15
CA GLY A 337 -25.54 -21.72 4.78
C GLY A 337 -25.41 -21.09 3.40
#